data_AF-W1XB13-F1
#
_entry.id   AF-W1XB13-F1
#
_cell.length_a   1.000
_cell.length_b   1.000
_cell.length_c   1.000
_cell.angle_alpha   90.00
_cell.angle_beta   90.00
_cell.angle_gamma   90.00
#
_symmetry.space_group_name_H-M   'P 1'
#
loop_
_entity.id
_entity.type
_entity.pdbx_description
1 polymer ?
#
loop_
_entity_poly.entity_id
_entity_poly.type
_entity_poly.pdbx_seq_one_letter_code
_entity_poly.pdbx_strand_id
1 'polypeptide(L)'
;LWWQEIDVPAQGLDLTIPVDKTWNRHDLYLSTLVVRPGDKSRSATPKRAVGVLHLPLGDENRRLDLALETPAKMRPNQPLTVKIKASTKNGEKPKQVNVLVSAVDSGVLNITDYVTPDPWQAFFGQKRYGADIYDIYGQVIEGQ
;
A
#
# COMPACT_ATOMS: atom_id res chain seq x y z
N LEU A 1 7.49 12.50 11.40
CA LEU A 1 8.67 12.06 10.61
C LEU A 1 9.22 13.21 9.78
N TRP A 2 8.34 13.99 9.16
CA TRP A 2 8.74 15.15 8.37
C TRP A 2 7.59 16.18 8.42
N TRP A 3 7.91 17.46 8.46
CA TRP A 3 6.94 18.55 8.45
C TRP A 3 7.57 19.77 7.76
N GLN A 4 6.79 20.47 6.95
CA GLN A 4 7.18 21.71 6.31
C GLN A 4 5.95 22.57 6.07
N GLU A 5 6.04 23.85 6.38
CA GLU A 5 5.06 24.87 5.98
C GLU A 5 5.43 25.45 4.61
N ILE A 6 4.45 25.59 3.73
CA ILE A 6 4.63 26.06 2.35
C ILE A 6 3.42 26.88 1.89
N ASP A 7 3.69 27.90 1.09
CA ASP A 7 2.65 28.61 0.35
C ASP A 7 2.31 27.85 -0.94
N VAL A 8 1.04 27.50 -1.10
CA VAL A 8 0.56 26.77 -2.28
C VAL A 8 -0.10 27.75 -3.26
N PRO A 9 0.49 28.01 -4.44
CA PRO A 9 -0.09 28.91 -5.44
C PRO A 9 -1.28 28.25 -6.14
N ALA A 10 -2.05 29.07 -6.88
CA ALA A 10 -3.29 28.63 -7.52
C ALA A 10 -3.11 27.48 -8.53
N GLN A 11 -1.93 27.35 -9.14
CA GLN A 11 -1.62 26.29 -10.12
C GLN A 11 -1.14 24.98 -9.47
N GLY A 12 -0.94 24.94 -8.15
CA GLY A 12 -0.34 23.81 -7.44
C GLY A 12 1.18 23.96 -7.24
N LEU A 13 1.77 23.05 -6.46
CA LEU A 13 3.18 23.06 -6.11
C LEU A 13 3.74 21.64 -6.17
N ASP A 14 4.91 21.49 -6.80
CA ASP A 14 5.70 20.27 -6.73
C ASP A 14 6.69 20.37 -5.57
N LEU A 15 6.70 19.35 -4.71
CA LEU A 15 7.54 19.30 -3.51
C LEU A 15 8.38 18.03 -3.50
N THR A 16 9.69 18.18 -3.31
CA THR A 16 10.59 17.03 -3.16
C THR A 16 10.66 16.63 -1.69
N ILE A 17 10.26 15.40 -1.39
CA ILE A 17 10.30 14.84 -0.04
C ILE A 17 11.43 13.80 0.03
N PRO A 18 12.52 14.06 0.76
CA PRO A 18 13.60 13.09 0.91
C PRO A 18 13.12 11.92 1.80
N VAL A 19 13.12 10.71 1.25
CA VAL A 19 12.80 9.49 2.01
C VAL A 19 14.01 9.09 2.84
N ASP A 20 13.85 9.08 4.17
CA ASP A 20 14.94 8.75 5.09
C ASP A 20 15.22 7.23 5.11
N LYS A 21 16.51 6.85 5.14
CA LYS A 21 16.95 5.45 5.13
C LYS A 21 16.53 4.67 6.40
N THR A 22 16.19 5.36 7.48
CA THR A 22 15.75 4.75 8.74
C THR A 22 14.29 4.31 8.71
N TRP A 23 13.51 4.70 7.69
CA TRP A 23 12.08 4.39 7.56
C TRP A 23 11.83 2.94 7.13
N ASN A 24 12.00 2.01 8.06
CA ASN A 24 11.81 0.57 7.83
C ASN A 24 10.39 0.11 8.20
N ARG A 25 9.34 0.74 7.63
CA ARG A 25 7.93 0.46 7.92
C ARG A 25 7.01 0.72 6.73
N HIS A 26 5.83 0.10 6.69
CA HIS A 26 4.91 0.10 5.52
C HIS A 26 3.58 0.80 5.76
N ASP A 27 3.42 1.45 6.92
CA ASP A 27 2.26 2.22 7.35
C ASP A 27 2.50 3.74 7.23
N LEU A 28 3.41 4.16 6.35
CA LEU A 28 3.68 5.56 6.09
C LEU A 28 2.68 6.17 5.12
N TYR A 29 2.27 7.39 5.43
CA TYR A 29 1.36 8.18 4.62
C TYR A 29 1.87 9.62 4.56
N LEU A 30 1.66 10.24 3.39
CA LEU A 30 1.75 11.67 3.21
C LEU A 30 0.39 12.27 3.55
N SER A 31 0.39 13.31 4.38
CA SER A 31 -0.81 14.09 4.67
C SER A 31 -0.53 15.57 4.43
N THR A 32 -1.46 16.25 3.79
CA THR A 32 -1.37 17.69 3.48
C THR A 32 -2.64 18.39 3.92
N LEU A 33 -2.47 19.63 4.37
CA LEU A 33 -3.54 20.51 4.80
C LEU A 33 -3.33 21.86 4.13
N VAL A 34 -4.32 22.35 3.40
CA VAL A 34 -4.31 23.69 2.83
C VAL A 34 -5.50 24.47 3.38
N VAL A 35 -5.23 25.70 3.83
CA VAL A 35 -6.25 26.63 4.30
C VAL A 35 -6.22 27.84 3.38
N ARG A 36 -7.34 28.10 2.71
CA ARG A 36 -7.56 29.33 1.96
C ARG A 36 -8.11 30.39 2.91
N PRO A 37 -7.49 31.58 3.01
CA PRO A 37 -8.03 32.66 3.82
C PRO A 37 -9.41 33.09 3.28
N GLY A 38 -10.29 33.46 4.21
CA GLY A 38 -11.59 34.05 3.88
C GLY A 38 -11.46 35.45 3.29
N ASP A 39 -12.49 35.90 2.59
CA ASP A 39 -12.59 37.24 2.03
C ASP A 39 -13.85 37.93 2.59
N LYS A 40 -13.64 38.90 3.48
CA LYS A 40 -14.73 39.66 4.12
C LYS A 40 -15.54 40.47 3.11
N SER A 41 -14.94 40.90 2.00
CA SER A 41 -15.65 41.67 0.96
C SER A 41 -16.61 40.81 0.14
N ARG A 42 -16.47 39.48 0.22
CA ARG A 42 -17.27 38.49 -0.50
C ARG A 42 -18.02 37.53 0.42
N SER A 43 -18.08 37.84 1.72
CA SER A 43 -18.62 36.96 2.76
C SER A 43 -18.09 35.51 2.70
N ALA A 44 -16.85 35.32 2.24
CA ALA A 44 -16.25 34.00 2.11
C ALA A 44 -15.51 33.63 3.40
N THR A 45 -15.93 32.54 4.06
CA THR A 45 -15.22 31.99 5.22
C THR A 45 -13.94 31.25 4.81
N PRO A 46 -12.95 31.12 5.70
CA PRO A 46 -11.78 30.30 5.46
C PRO A 46 -12.18 28.86 5.11
N LYS A 47 -11.57 28.31 4.05
CA LYS A 47 -11.87 26.95 3.60
C LYS A 47 -10.65 26.06 3.73
N ARG A 48 -10.87 24.85 4.26
CA ARG A 48 -9.85 23.81 4.45
C ARG A 48 -9.98 22.71 3.40
N ALA A 49 -8.86 22.20 2.89
CA ALA A 49 -8.76 20.96 2.13
C ALA A 49 -7.67 20.04 2.73
N VAL A 50 -7.90 18.73 2.70
CA VAL A 50 -6.96 17.70 3.19
C VAL A 50 -6.70 16.68 2.10
N GLY A 51 -5.43 16.31 1.93
CA GLY A 51 -5.00 15.17 1.12
C GLY A 51 -4.31 14.12 2.00
N VAL A 52 -4.59 12.84 1.76
CA VAL A 52 -3.90 11.71 2.41
C VAL A 52 -3.56 10.67 1.35
N LEU A 53 -2.31 10.22 1.31
CA LEU A 53 -1.82 9.25 0.33
C LEU A 53 -0.83 8.28 0.96
N HIS A 54 -0.96 6.98 0.68
CA HIS A 54 0.01 5.97 1.14
C HIS A 54 1.35 6.15 0.44
N LEU A 55 2.45 6.01 1.19
CA LEU A 55 3.80 6.01 0.66
C LEU A 55 4.31 4.56 0.51
N PRO A 56 4.37 4.01 -0.72
CA PRO A 56 4.84 2.64 -0.93
C PRO A 56 6.36 2.55 -0.73
N LEU A 57 6.78 1.67 0.19
CA LEU A 57 8.19 1.37 0.47
C LEU A 57 8.56 -0.11 0.26
N GLY A 58 7.62 -0.92 -0.26
CA GLY A 58 7.86 -2.32 -0.55
C GLY A 58 8.83 -2.48 -1.72
N ASP A 59 9.98 -3.13 -1.50
CA ASP A 59 10.95 -3.45 -2.55
C ASP A 59 10.57 -4.76 -3.25
N GLU A 60 10.33 -4.69 -4.56
CA GLU A 60 10.03 -5.84 -5.41
C GLU A 60 11.17 -6.86 -5.47
N ASN A 61 12.42 -6.46 -5.23
CA ASN A 61 13.55 -7.39 -5.19
C ASN A 61 13.47 -8.36 -4.00
N ARG A 62 12.66 -8.04 -2.99
CA ARG A 62 12.37 -8.91 -1.83
C ARG A 62 11.28 -9.94 -2.12
N ARG A 63 10.65 -9.89 -3.30
CA ARG A 63 9.66 -10.88 -3.74
C ARG A 63 10.37 -12.07 -4.39
N LEU A 64 9.97 -13.29 -4.01
CA LEU A 64 10.38 -14.49 -4.71
C LEU A 64 9.49 -14.69 -5.94
N ASP A 65 10.12 -14.83 -7.10
CA ASP A 65 9.49 -15.31 -8.31
C ASP A 65 9.39 -16.83 -8.23
N LEU A 66 8.19 -17.32 -7.91
CA LEU A 66 7.93 -18.74 -7.71
C LEU A 66 7.15 -19.31 -8.89
N ALA A 67 7.79 -20.21 -9.63
CA ALA A 67 7.16 -20.94 -10.73
C ALA A 67 6.83 -22.37 -10.28
N LEU A 68 5.60 -22.80 -10.55
CA LEU A 68 5.11 -24.15 -10.32
C LEU A 68 4.83 -24.82 -11.66
N GLU A 69 5.39 -26.01 -11.87
CA GLU A 69 5.12 -26.83 -13.04
C GLU A 69 4.37 -28.09 -12.61
N THR A 70 3.15 -28.24 -13.13
CA THR A 70 2.24 -29.36 -12.88
C THR A 70 1.57 -29.78 -14.19
N PRO A 71 1.21 -31.07 -14.35
CA PRO A 71 0.45 -31.50 -15.52
C PRO A 71 -0.94 -30.85 -15.55
N ALA A 72 -1.43 -30.48 -16.74
CA ALA A 72 -2.75 -29.87 -16.90
C ALA A 72 -3.91 -30.83 -16.62
N LYS A 73 -3.69 -32.15 -16.79
CA LYS A 73 -4.66 -33.21 -16.50
C LYS A 73 -3.92 -34.40 -15.89
N MET A 74 -4.59 -35.11 -14.99
CA MET A 74 -4.08 -36.36 -14.42
C MET A 74 -5.23 -37.34 -14.18
N ARG A 75 -4.91 -38.63 -13.99
CA ARG A 75 -5.89 -39.64 -13.59
C ARG A 75 -6.02 -39.68 -12.06
N PRO A 76 -7.20 -40.04 -11.52
CA PRO A 76 -7.37 -40.27 -10.07
C PRO A 76 -6.47 -41.38 -9.53
N ASN A 77 -6.28 -41.41 -8.21
CA ASN A 77 -5.50 -42.42 -7.48
C ASN A 77 -4.04 -42.53 -7.96
N GLN A 78 -3.47 -41.42 -8.45
CA GLN A 78 -2.07 -41.31 -8.83
C GLN A 78 -1.40 -40.18 -8.04
N PRO A 79 -0.11 -40.29 -7.69
CA PRO A 79 0.60 -39.20 -7.04
C PRO A 79 0.78 -38.02 -7.99
N LEU A 80 0.48 -36.80 -7.52
CA LEU A 80 0.76 -35.56 -8.24
C LEU A 80 2.20 -35.10 -7.95
N THR A 81 2.98 -34.88 -9.01
CA THR A 81 4.31 -34.26 -8.91
C THR A 81 4.20 -32.76 -9.16
N VAL A 82 4.78 -31.95 -8.27
CA VAL A 82 4.86 -30.49 -8.40
C VAL A 82 6.34 -30.11 -8.44
N LYS A 83 6.81 -29.55 -9.56
CA LYS A 83 8.17 -28.99 -9.62
C LYS A 83 8.10 -27.51 -9.24
N ILE A 84 8.99 -27.09 -8.35
CA ILE A 84 9.05 -25.72 -7.85
C ILE A 84 10.38 -25.10 -8.28
N LYS A 85 10.31 -23.88 -8.82
CA LYS A 85 11.48 -23.09 -9.14
C LYS A 85 11.34 -21.71 -8.50
N ALA A 86 12.26 -21.39 -7.60
CA ALA A 86 12.36 -20.06 -7.01
C ALA A 86 13.48 -19.25 -7.67
N SER A 87 13.16 -18.03 -8.05
CA SER A 87 14.08 -17.00 -8.56
C SER A 87 13.86 -15.66 -7.87
N THR A 88 14.80 -14.75 -8.04
CA THR A 88 14.63 -13.33 -7.82
C THR A 88 15.05 -12.61 -9.11
N LYS A 89 14.40 -11.49 -9.45
CA LYS A 89 14.70 -10.77 -10.69
C LYS A 89 16.08 -10.09 -10.65
N ASN A 90 16.43 -9.46 -9.54
CA ASN A 90 17.63 -8.60 -9.43
C ASN A 90 18.38 -8.81 -8.11
N GLY A 91 18.74 -10.04 -7.76
CA GLY A 91 19.46 -10.28 -6.51
C GLY A 91 20.08 -11.66 -6.40
N GLU A 92 20.86 -11.86 -5.34
CA GLU A 92 21.32 -13.19 -4.96
C GLU A 92 20.12 -14.04 -4.53
N LYS A 93 20.05 -15.27 -5.04
CA LYS A 93 19.08 -16.24 -4.53
C LYS A 93 19.35 -16.48 -3.04
N PRO A 94 18.31 -16.58 -2.21
CA PRO A 94 18.49 -17.00 -0.82
C PRO A 94 19.23 -18.33 -0.79
N LYS A 95 20.18 -18.48 0.13
CA LYS A 95 20.96 -19.72 0.29
C LYS A 95 20.05 -20.94 0.52
N GLN A 96 18.90 -20.72 1.14
CA GLN A 96 17.86 -21.72 1.37
C GLN A 96 16.48 -21.09 1.21
N VAL A 97 15.57 -21.81 0.55
CA VAL A 97 14.17 -21.41 0.34
C VAL A 97 13.28 -22.53 0.87
N ASN A 98 12.35 -22.17 1.75
CA ASN A 98 11.35 -23.10 2.28
C ASN A 98 10.05 -22.94 1.48
N VAL A 99 9.43 -24.07 1.13
CA VAL A 99 8.18 -24.08 0.35
C VAL A 99 7.18 -25.01 1.03
N LEU A 100 5.95 -24.52 1.23
CA LEU A 100 4.81 -25.32 1.67
C LEU A 100 3.86 -25.49 0.49
N VAL A 101 3.58 -26.74 0.10
CA VAL A 101 2.66 -27.07 -1.00
C VAL A 101 1.40 -27.69 -0.43
N SER A 102 0.25 -27.20 -0.87
CA SER A 102 -1.06 -27.72 -0.54
C SER A 102 -1.93 -27.74 -1.79
N ALA A 103 -2.83 -28.72 -1.90
CA ALA A 103 -3.82 -28.82 -2.97
C ALA A 103 -5.22 -28.91 -2.35
N VAL A 104 -6.17 -28.12 -2.85
CA VAL A 104 -7.55 -28.04 -2.37
C VAL A 104 -8.48 -28.07 -3.58
N ASP A 105 -9.66 -28.67 -3.42
CA ASP A 105 -10.69 -28.70 -4.45
C ASP A 105 -11.22 -27.29 -4.76
N SER A 106 -11.25 -26.91 -6.05
CA SER A 106 -11.71 -25.58 -6.48
C SER A 106 -13.17 -25.32 -6.12
N GLY A 107 -14.03 -26.33 -6.08
CA GLY A 107 -15.42 -26.21 -5.63
C GLY A 107 -15.53 -25.77 -4.17
N VAL A 108 -14.60 -26.18 -3.31
CA VAL A 108 -14.52 -25.69 -1.92
C VAL A 108 -14.06 -24.24 -1.87
N LEU A 109 -13.03 -23.89 -2.64
CA LEU A 109 -12.48 -22.52 -2.67
C LEU A 109 -13.48 -21.49 -3.20
N ASN A 110 -14.24 -21.87 -4.24
CA ASN A 110 -15.21 -21.01 -4.92
C ASN A 110 -16.43 -20.64 -4.05
N ILE A 111 -16.69 -21.34 -2.94
CA ILE A 111 -17.81 -20.97 -2.03
C ILE A 111 -17.55 -19.62 -1.35
N THR A 112 -16.28 -19.30 -1.11
CA THR A 112 -15.86 -18.10 -0.35
C THR A 112 -14.94 -17.18 -1.13
N ASP A 113 -14.75 -17.44 -2.44
CA ASP A 113 -13.75 -16.78 -3.28
C ASP A 113 -12.37 -16.76 -2.62
N TYR A 114 -11.95 -17.90 -2.06
CA TYR A 114 -10.73 -17.99 -1.28
C TYR A 114 -9.51 -17.64 -2.13
N VAL A 115 -8.78 -16.62 -1.70
CA VAL A 115 -7.55 -16.15 -2.35
C VAL A 115 -6.34 -16.87 -1.76
N THR A 116 -5.47 -17.38 -2.62
CA THR A 116 -4.18 -17.94 -2.20
C THR A 116 -3.40 -16.91 -1.37
N PRO A 117 -3.02 -17.23 -0.12
CA PRO A 117 -2.29 -16.29 0.72
C PRO A 117 -1.00 -15.79 0.04
N ASP A 118 -0.81 -14.48 -0.01
CA ASP A 118 0.42 -13.84 -0.49
C ASP A 118 1.22 -13.30 0.71
N PRO A 119 2.30 -13.97 1.13
CA PRO A 119 3.15 -13.49 2.23
C PRO A 119 3.79 -12.13 1.93
N TRP A 120 4.11 -11.82 0.67
CA TRP A 120 4.68 -10.54 0.31
C TRP A 120 3.68 -9.43 0.59
N GLN A 121 2.41 -9.60 0.20
CA GLN A 121 1.35 -8.65 0.51
C GLN A 121 1.11 -8.54 2.02
N ALA A 122 1.15 -9.66 2.76
CA ALA A 122 0.96 -9.65 4.21
C ALA A 122 2.01 -8.77 4.92
N PHE A 123 3.29 -8.92 4.58
CA PHE A 123 4.38 -8.17 5.21
C PHE A 123 4.55 -6.76 4.63
N PHE A 124 4.61 -6.62 3.30
CA PHE A 124 4.99 -5.39 2.59
C PHE A 124 3.80 -4.57 2.08
N GLY A 125 2.60 -5.15 2.02
CA GLY A 125 1.40 -4.46 1.58
C GLY A 125 1.04 -3.25 2.46
N GLN A 126 0.25 -2.35 1.88
CA GLN A 126 -0.26 -1.15 2.55
C GLN A 126 -0.90 -1.50 3.90
N LYS A 127 -0.46 -0.79 4.94
CA LYS A 127 -1.04 -0.87 6.28
C LYS A 127 -1.99 0.32 6.51
N ARG A 128 -2.90 0.20 7.48
CA ARG A 128 -3.88 1.26 7.78
C ARG A 128 -3.19 2.58 8.15
N TYR A 129 -3.85 3.71 7.86
CA TYR A 129 -3.41 5.00 8.35
C TYR A 129 -3.45 5.02 9.88
N GLY A 130 -2.35 5.45 10.49
CA GLY A 130 -2.14 5.32 11.93
C GLY A 130 -2.51 6.55 12.76
N ALA A 131 -3.11 7.58 12.16
CA ALA A 131 -3.47 8.83 12.83
C ALA A 131 -4.94 9.18 12.61
N ASP A 132 -5.52 9.85 13.59
CA ASP A 132 -6.85 10.45 13.51
C ASP A 132 -6.68 11.97 13.36
N ILE A 133 -7.40 12.58 12.40
CA ILE A 133 -7.29 14.02 12.11
C ILE A 133 -8.49 14.74 12.75
N TYR A 134 -8.22 15.70 13.62
CA TYR A 134 -9.23 16.55 14.27
C TYR A 134 -8.96 18.02 13.96
N ASP A 135 -9.98 18.77 13.56
CA ASP A 135 -9.89 20.23 13.37
C ASP A 135 -11.24 20.94 13.59
N ILE A 136 -11.18 22.27 13.69
CA ILE A 136 -12.33 23.16 13.96
C ILE A 136 -12.77 23.95 12.72
N TYR A 137 -12.15 23.75 11.55
CA TYR A 137 -12.43 24.59 10.38
C TYR A 137 -13.85 24.41 9.85
N GLY A 138 -14.47 23.25 10.09
CA GLY A 138 -15.89 23.02 9.79
C GLY A 138 -16.87 23.73 10.72
N GLN A 139 -16.40 24.32 11.84
CA GLN A 139 -17.23 25.03 12.81
C GLN A 139 -17.20 26.55 12.63
N VAL A 140 -16.47 27.07 11.63
CA VAL A 140 -16.39 28.51 11.37
C VAL A 140 -17.73 28.98 10.78
N ILE A 141 -18.47 29.76 11.55
CA ILE A 141 -19.79 30.30 11.20
C ILE A 141 -19.64 31.48 10.22
N GLU A 142 -20.46 31.52 9.18
CA GLU A 142 -20.60 32.67 8.29
C GLU A 142 -21.18 33.86 9.06
N GLY A 143 -20.40 34.93 9.20
CA GLY A 143 -20.92 36.21 9.69
C GLY A 143 -21.79 36.85 8.60
N GLN A 144 -23.06 37.08 8.90
CA GLN A 144 -23.96 37.89 8.06
C GLN A 144 -23.44 39.32 7.90
#